data_AF-K2DRR0-F1
#
_entry.id   AF-K2DRR0-F1
#
_cell.length_a   1.000
_cell.length_b   1.000
_cell.length_c   1.000
_cell.angle_alpha   90.00
_cell.angle_beta   90.00
_cell.angle_gamma   90.00
#
_symmetry.space_group_name_H-M   'P 1'
#
loop_
_entity.id
_entity.type
_entity.pdbx_description
1 polymer ?
#
loop_
_entity_poly.entity_id
_entity_poly.type
_entity_poly.pdbx_seq_one_letter_code
_entity_poly.pdbx_strand_id
1 'polypeptide(L)'
;MTGNTVTVRTRIAPSPTGEYHVGSLRTALYNYAFAKQNKGQFIIRIEDTDQKRYVPGSETRLLEVMRIFGLNCDEGPENGGPYAPYTQSKRLSLYKEHAEKLVKNGDAYYCFCTPERLDEMRKEQTQRGDKVTKYDKRCLHLSTEEIQKNLADGIPHVIRQRVPDNETIEYNDAFLGHISFNSDDIDNTVLLKSDGYPTYHLAVVVDDHLMHISHILRAMEWLPSTPKHILLYKAFGWETPVIGHMSDLKEKDANKKLSKRYGGVSVESFLAKGYLPEALLNFLMFLGWNPGTDKEIYSLDEFCKDFSLAKVQKSFFSSFDRDKLIWYNGVYIRNFSPENLLLLISDWSKKYAPNDILEKADKAYLLKVVELAQERLKTLAEFFETSQYFFEDPTVDRELLSKQPKDPLAVKDILKKFYDLYESVDGSNWTKENLETISHKLLTDTGLKPREAFMTLRVATTGVTATPPIFDTIALLGKDTVLRRINACQ
;
A
#
# COMPACT_ATOMS: atom_id res chain seq x y z
N MET A 1 30.45 -24.52 -22.62
CA MET A 1 29.94 -23.22 -23.09
C MET A 1 29.54 -22.43 -21.86
N THR A 2 30.38 -21.51 -21.40
CA THR A 2 30.08 -20.59 -20.30
C THR A 2 29.10 -19.56 -20.81
N GLY A 3 27.79 -19.87 -20.75
CA GLY A 3 26.75 -18.89 -21.05
C GLY A 3 26.93 -17.72 -20.09
N ASN A 4 27.15 -16.53 -20.63
CA ASN A 4 27.06 -15.28 -19.87
C ASN A 4 25.67 -15.23 -19.24
N THR A 5 25.55 -15.63 -17.97
CA THR A 5 24.32 -15.43 -17.21
C THR A 5 24.22 -13.92 -16.95
N VAL A 6 23.42 -13.23 -17.76
CA VAL A 6 23.09 -11.82 -17.55
C VAL A 6 22.56 -11.68 -16.12
N THR A 7 23.23 -10.88 -15.29
CA THR A 7 22.78 -10.64 -13.92
C THR A 7 21.41 -9.99 -13.94
N VAL A 8 20.43 -10.60 -13.26
CA VAL A 8 19.09 -10.00 -13.14
C VAL A 8 19.20 -8.69 -12.37
N ARG A 9 18.74 -7.62 -13.00
CA ARG A 9 18.60 -6.28 -12.43
C ARG A 9 17.17 -5.80 -12.66
N THR A 10 16.50 -5.44 -11.57
CA THR A 10 15.12 -4.92 -11.56
C THR A 10 15.09 -3.56 -10.88
N ARG A 11 14.01 -2.80 -11.07
CA ARG A 11 13.87 -1.51 -10.36
C ARG A 11 12.44 -1.19 -9.97
N ILE A 12 12.29 -0.44 -8.90
CA ILE A 12 11.18 0.50 -8.77
C ILE A 12 11.62 1.90 -9.15
N ALA A 13 10.74 2.58 -9.88
CA ALA A 13 11.00 3.92 -10.39
C ALA A 13 9.83 4.87 -10.07
N PRO A 14 9.55 5.15 -8.78
CA PRO A 14 8.41 5.98 -8.39
C PRO A 14 8.67 7.47 -8.65
N SER A 15 7.63 8.18 -9.08
CA SER A 15 7.61 9.64 -9.07
C SER A 15 7.18 10.15 -7.69
N PRO A 16 7.88 11.14 -7.11
CA PRO A 16 7.58 11.66 -5.77
C PRO A 16 6.40 12.66 -5.79
N THR A 17 5.22 12.20 -6.20
CA THR A 17 4.03 13.04 -6.43
C THR A 17 2.94 12.90 -5.38
N GLY A 18 3.22 12.24 -4.24
CA GLY A 18 2.24 12.05 -3.19
C GLY A 18 2.52 10.88 -2.27
N GLU A 19 1.44 10.26 -1.79
CA GLU A 19 1.48 9.07 -0.92
C GLU A 19 1.91 7.82 -1.70
N TYR A 20 2.55 6.88 -1.02
CA TYR A 20 2.90 5.59 -1.61
C TYR A 20 1.72 4.62 -1.53
N HIS A 21 1.26 4.13 -2.68
CA HIS A 21 0.08 3.28 -2.79
C HIS A 21 0.41 1.78 -2.68
N VAL A 22 -0.55 0.98 -2.20
CA VAL A 22 -0.39 -0.49 -2.06
C VAL A 22 -0.11 -1.20 -3.39
N GLY A 23 -0.60 -0.68 -4.51
CA GLY A 23 -0.25 -1.19 -5.85
C GLY A 23 1.22 -0.97 -6.21
N SER A 24 1.79 0.16 -5.81
CA SER A 24 3.22 0.46 -5.96
C SER A 24 4.05 -0.43 -5.04
N LEU A 25 3.63 -0.63 -3.79
CA LEU A 25 4.29 -1.54 -2.86
C LEU A 25 4.30 -2.99 -3.38
N ARG A 26 3.20 -3.47 -3.96
CA ARG A 26 3.17 -4.79 -4.61
C ARG A 26 4.13 -4.86 -5.80
N THR A 27 4.22 -3.80 -6.59
CA THR A 27 5.20 -3.73 -7.69
C THR A 27 6.63 -3.80 -7.17
N ALA A 28 6.93 -3.10 -6.06
CA ALA A 28 8.22 -3.19 -5.38
C ALA A 28 8.52 -4.61 -4.89
N LEU A 29 7.56 -5.23 -4.20
CA LEU A 29 7.65 -6.59 -3.70
C LEU A 29 7.99 -7.61 -4.81
N TYR A 30 7.34 -7.52 -5.97
CA TYR A 30 7.57 -8.49 -7.05
C TYR A 30 8.92 -8.27 -7.75
N ASN A 31 9.34 -7.01 -7.94
CA ASN A 31 10.69 -6.72 -8.44
C ASN A 31 11.76 -7.21 -7.44
N TYR A 32 11.57 -6.94 -6.15
CA TYR A 32 12.45 -7.40 -5.07
C TYR A 32 12.56 -8.93 -5.05
N ALA A 33 11.42 -9.62 -5.01
CA ALA A 33 11.38 -11.08 -4.97
C ALA A 33 12.01 -11.71 -6.22
N PHE A 34 11.74 -11.15 -7.41
CA PHE A 34 12.36 -11.63 -8.64
C PHE A 34 13.89 -11.43 -8.65
N ALA A 35 14.37 -10.28 -8.18
CA ALA A 35 15.80 -10.05 -8.03
C ALA A 35 16.42 -11.05 -7.05
N LYS A 36 15.86 -11.20 -5.84
CA LYS A 36 16.42 -12.11 -4.83
C LYS A 36 16.39 -13.58 -5.27
N GLN A 37 15.29 -14.03 -5.89
CA GLN A 37 15.16 -15.38 -6.44
C GLN A 37 16.26 -15.71 -7.45
N ASN A 38 16.67 -14.74 -8.27
CA ASN A 38 17.69 -14.90 -9.30
C ASN A 38 19.09 -14.46 -8.86
N LYS A 39 19.32 -14.20 -7.56
CA LYS A 39 20.59 -13.65 -7.02
C LYS A 39 21.03 -12.37 -7.76
N GLY A 40 20.04 -11.59 -8.17
CA GLY A 40 20.16 -10.33 -8.87
C GLY A 40 20.15 -9.13 -7.94
N GLN A 41 19.96 -7.95 -8.52
CA GLN A 41 19.95 -6.68 -7.81
C GLN A 41 18.59 -5.98 -7.94
N PHE A 42 18.15 -5.37 -6.85
CA PHE A 42 16.95 -4.56 -6.75
C PHE A 42 17.33 -3.09 -6.58
N ILE A 43 16.92 -2.25 -7.53
CA ILE A 43 17.29 -0.84 -7.60
C ILE A 43 16.09 0.07 -7.27
N ILE A 44 16.36 1.18 -6.59
CA ILE A 44 15.40 2.28 -6.42
C ILE A 44 15.89 3.50 -7.21
N ARG A 45 15.08 3.99 -8.15
CA ARG A 45 15.34 5.22 -8.89
C ARG A 45 14.21 6.23 -8.68
N ILE A 46 14.52 7.48 -8.39
CA ILE A 46 13.52 8.54 -8.18
C ILE A 46 13.26 9.27 -9.49
N GLU A 47 12.02 9.20 -9.98
CA GLU A 47 11.58 9.82 -11.24
C GLU A 47 10.89 11.17 -10.99
N ASP A 48 11.68 12.18 -10.63
CA ASP A 48 11.24 13.53 -10.25
C ASP A 48 11.26 14.54 -11.41
N THR A 49 11.13 14.09 -12.66
CA THR A 49 11.22 14.97 -13.83
C THR A 49 10.02 15.92 -14.01
N ASP A 50 8.89 15.61 -13.36
CA ASP A 50 7.72 16.49 -13.31
C ASP A 50 7.72 17.37 -12.06
N GLN A 51 8.46 18.47 -12.15
CA GLN A 51 8.63 19.44 -11.07
C GLN A 51 7.30 20.10 -10.63
N LYS A 52 6.26 20.13 -11.48
CA LYS A 52 4.95 20.70 -11.11
C LYS A 52 4.16 19.79 -10.17
N ARG A 53 4.37 18.47 -10.27
CA ARG A 53 3.72 17.46 -9.42
C ARG A 53 4.60 16.99 -8.27
N TYR A 54 5.82 17.50 -8.15
CA TYR A 54 6.73 17.16 -7.07
C TYR A 54 6.15 17.55 -5.70
N VAL A 55 6.15 16.60 -4.76
CA VAL A 55 5.71 16.81 -3.39
C VAL A 55 6.91 16.64 -2.46
N PRO A 56 7.34 17.70 -1.75
CA PRO A 56 8.43 17.61 -0.78
C PRO A 56 8.22 16.49 0.26
N GLY A 57 9.30 15.77 0.55
CA GLY A 57 9.31 14.64 1.48
C GLY A 57 8.70 13.34 0.94
N SER A 58 8.18 13.30 -0.29
CA SER A 58 7.64 12.05 -0.86
C SER A 58 8.72 11.00 -1.11
N GLU A 59 9.95 11.41 -1.45
CA GLU A 59 11.10 10.51 -1.55
C GLU A 59 11.43 9.87 -0.20
N THR A 60 11.53 10.66 0.88
CA THR A 60 11.80 10.14 2.23
C THR A 60 10.72 9.17 2.69
N ARG A 61 9.44 9.51 2.48
CA ARG A 61 8.31 8.63 2.82
C ARG A 61 8.35 7.31 2.05
N LEU A 62 8.69 7.35 0.77
CA LEU A 62 8.88 6.15 -0.05
C LEU A 62 9.97 5.24 0.54
N LEU A 63 11.14 5.80 0.86
CA LEU A 63 12.26 5.02 1.39
C LEU A 63 11.97 4.48 2.80
N GLU A 64 11.24 5.23 3.62
CA GLU A 64 10.71 4.74 4.90
C GLU A 64 9.76 3.55 4.70
N VAL A 65 8.85 3.62 3.72
CA VAL A 65 8.01 2.47 3.38
C VAL A 65 8.87 1.26 2.97
N MET A 66 9.89 1.43 2.12
CA MET A 66 10.75 0.30 1.75
C MET A 66 11.42 -0.35 2.97
N ARG A 67 11.90 0.46 3.92
CA ARG A 67 12.49 -0.03 5.19
C ARG A 67 11.47 -0.77 6.06
N ILE A 68 10.28 -0.21 6.25
CA ILE A 68 9.21 -0.83 7.06
C ILE A 68 8.86 -2.23 6.55
N PHE A 69 8.85 -2.43 5.23
CA PHE A 69 8.51 -3.71 4.61
C PHE A 69 9.72 -4.60 4.30
N GLY A 70 10.93 -4.24 4.76
CA GLY A 70 12.15 -5.02 4.56
C GLY A 70 12.64 -5.09 3.10
N LEU A 71 12.13 -4.23 2.21
CA LEU A 71 12.47 -4.20 0.79
C LEU A 71 13.76 -3.40 0.53
N ASN A 72 14.85 -3.84 1.13
CA ASN A 72 16.15 -3.17 1.05
C ASN A 72 16.73 -3.23 -0.36
N CYS A 73 16.99 -2.07 -0.97
CA CYS A 73 17.61 -2.01 -2.30
C CYS A 73 19.12 -2.22 -2.24
N ASP A 74 19.65 -2.82 -3.31
CA ASP A 74 21.08 -3.01 -3.51
C ASP A 74 21.72 -1.71 -4.03
N GLU A 75 20.96 -0.89 -4.78
CA GLU A 75 21.37 0.42 -5.29
C GLU A 75 20.22 1.42 -5.19
N GLY A 76 20.52 2.68 -4.90
CA GLY A 76 19.49 3.71 -4.78
C GLY A 76 20.00 5.08 -4.31
N PRO A 77 19.09 6.03 -4.06
CA PRO A 77 19.45 7.41 -3.69
C PRO A 77 20.24 7.50 -2.39
N GLU A 78 19.93 6.66 -1.39
CA GLU A 78 20.64 6.60 -0.10
C GLU A 78 21.83 5.61 -0.14
N ASN A 79 21.66 4.45 -0.76
CA ASN A 79 22.68 3.39 -0.81
C ASN A 79 23.83 3.69 -1.79
N GLY A 80 23.63 4.60 -2.73
CA GLY A 80 24.55 4.80 -3.84
C GLY A 80 24.56 3.62 -4.79
N GLY A 81 25.68 3.43 -5.48
CA GLY A 81 25.87 2.38 -6.48
C GLY A 81 26.66 2.89 -7.70
N PRO A 82 27.10 1.99 -8.58
CA PRO A 82 27.97 2.33 -9.70
C PRO A 82 27.32 3.23 -10.76
N TYR A 83 25.99 3.35 -10.77
CA TYR A 83 25.23 4.13 -11.77
C TYR A 83 24.61 5.41 -11.19
N ALA A 84 25.09 5.85 -10.03
CA ALA A 84 24.64 7.09 -9.40
C ALA A 84 24.82 8.30 -10.36
N PRO A 85 24.01 9.36 -10.22
CA PRO A 85 22.94 9.51 -9.22
C PRO A 85 21.68 8.72 -9.59
N TYR A 86 20.92 8.27 -8.58
CA TYR A 86 19.64 7.54 -8.73
C TYR A 86 18.41 8.46 -8.69
N THR A 87 18.60 9.76 -8.91
CA THR A 87 17.53 10.78 -8.98
C THR A 87 17.60 11.46 -10.34
N GLN A 88 16.50 11.47 -11.10
CA GLN A 88 16.51 11.91 -12.50
C GLN A 88 16.80 13.41 -12.67
N SER A 89 16.34 14.27 -11.76
CA SER A 89 16.69 15.71 -11.77
C SER A 89 18.19 15.99 -11.66
N LYS A 90 18.99 15.02 -11.19
CA LYS A 90 20.46 15.11 -11.11
C LYS A 90 21.17 14.56 -12.36
N ARG A 91 20.43 14.16 -13.40
CA ARG A 91 20.92 13.48 -14.62
C ARG A 91 20.61 14.25 -15.92
N LEU A 92 20.23 15.52 -15.82
CA LEU A 92 19.69 16.31 -16.95
C LEU A 92 20.61 16.37 -18.18
N SER A 93 21.92 16.50 -17.97
CA SER A 93 22.90 16.54 -19.06
C SER A 93 22.89 15.24 -19.89
N LEU A 94 22.77 14.08 -19.22
CA LEU A 94 22.71 12.78 -19.89
C LEU A 94 21.50 12.70 -20.82
N TYR A 95 20.32 13.13 -20.36
CA TYR A 95 19.13 13.07 -21.20
C TYR A 95 19.20 14.04 -22.38
N LYS A 96 19.76 15.23 -22.18
CA LYS A 96 19.98 16.19 -23.26
C LYS A 96 20.88 15.59 -24.35
N GLU A 97 22.01 15.01 -23.98
CA GLU A 97 22.94 14.36 -24.91
C GLU A 97 22.24 13.23 -25.70
N HIS A 98 21.46 12.39 -25.02
CA HIS A 98 20.75 11.29 -25.67
C HIS A 98 19.62 11.78 -26.59
N ALA A 99 18.91 12.85 -26.21
CA ALA A 99 17.90 13.46 -27.07
C ALA A 99 18.51 14.05 -28.35
N GLU A 100 19.64 14.76 -28.22
CA GLU A 100 20.38 15.34 -29.35
C GLU A 100 20.96 14.25 -30.26
N LYS A 101 21.39 13.12 -29.68
CA LYS A 101 21.80 11.92 -30.44
C LYS A 101 20.67 11.36 -31.28
N LEU A 102 19.46 11.25 -30.73
CA LEU A 102 18.28 10.82 -31.49
C LEU A 102 17.95 11.79 -32.64
N VAL A 103 18.10 13.10 -32.42
CA VAL A 103 17.91 14.10 -33.49
C VAL A 103 18.94 13.91 -34.60
N LYS A 104 20.22 13.73 -34.24
CA LYS A 104 21.29 13.50 -35.21
C LYS A 104 21.07 12.24 -36.06
N ASN A 105 20.47 11.20 -35.48
CA ASN A 105 20.15 9.95 -36.17
C ASN A 105 18.85 10.02 -36.99
N GLY A 106 18.07 11.10 -36.85
CA GLY A 106 16.78 11.27 -37.52
C GLY A 106 15.62 10.51 -36.86
N ASP A 107 15.81 9.99 -35.65
CA ASP A 107 14.81 9.30 -34.82
C ASP A 107 14.05 10.24 -33.87
N ALA A 108 14.50 11.50 -33.79
CA ALA A 108 13.81 12.59 -33.13
C ALA A 108 13.98 13.88 -33.94
N TYR A 109 13.20 14.91 -33.60
CA TYR A 109 13.27 16.20 -34.29
C TYR A 109 12.90 17.36 -33.36
N TYR A 110 13.43 18.54 -33.65
CA TYR A 110 13.08 19.78 -32.96
C TYR A 110 11.67 20.24 -33.33
N CYS A 111 10.92 20.70 -32.35
CA CYS A 111 9.59 21.26 -32.53
C CYS A 111 9.50 22.63 -31.85
N PHE A 112 9.14 23.64 -32.63
CA PHE A 112 9.01 25.05 -32.22
C PHE A 112 7.53 25.48 -32.09
N CYS A 113 6.59 24.53 -32.10
CA CYS A 113 5.16 24.84 -31.97
C CYS A 113 4.86 25.37 -30.57
N THR A 114 4.14 26.50 -30.50
CA THR A 114 3.72 27.09 -29.24
C THR A 114 2.60 26.28 -28.57
N PRO A 115 2.43 26.37 -27.24
CA PRO A 115 1.31 25.75 -26.54
C PRO A 115 -0.06 26.12 -27.11
N GLU A 116 -0.25 27.38 -27.50
CA GLU A 116 -1.51 27.90 -28.04
C GLU A 116 -1.90 27.19 -29.33
N ARG A 117 -0.94 27.01 -30.25
CA ARG A 117 -1.13 26.23 -31.48
C ARG A 117 -1.52 24.79 -31.18
N LEU A 118 -0.85 24.17 -30.20
CA LEU A 118 -1.13 22.78 -29.83
C LEU A 118 -2.53 22.63 -29.24
N ASP A 119 -3.03 23.62 -28.52
CA ASP A 119 -4.39 23.63 -27.98
C ASP A 119 -5.44 23.83 -29.08
N GLU A 120 -5.20 24.69 -30.06
CA GLU A 120 -6.04 24.83 -31.26
C GLU A 120 -6.11 23.52 -32.05
N MET A 121 -4.96 22.92 -32.35
CA MET A 121 -4.86 21.62 -33.05
C MET A 121 -5.67 20.52 -32.33
N ARG A 122 -5.59 20.45 -31.00
CA ARG A 122 -6.36 19.47 -30.21
C ARG A 122 -7.85 19.73 -30.28
N LYS A 123 -8.28 21.01 -30.24
CA LYS A 123 -9.69 21.39 -30.37
C LYS A 123 -10.24 20.99 -31.74
N GLU A 124 -9.50 21.26 -32.82
CA GLU A 124 -9.90 20.88 -34.18
C GLU A 124 -10.07 19.36 -34.33
N GLN A 125 -9.10 18.57 -33.85
CA GLN A 125 -9.18 17.11 -33.87
C GLN A 125 -10.37 16.58 -33.06
N THR A 126 -10.61 17.17 -31.88
CA THR A 126 -11.76 16.81 -31.04
C THR A 126 -13.08 17.14 -31.74
N GLN A 127 -13.17 18.32 -32.39
CA GLN A 127 -14.35 18.74 -33.16
C GLN A 127 -14.59 17.84 -34.39
N ARG A 128 -13.54 17.31 -35.00
CA ARG A 128 -13.62 16.30 -36.07
C ARG A 128 -14.11 14.93 -35.59
N GLY A 129 -14.12 14.70 -34.27
CA GLY A 129 -14.53 13.43 -33.66
C GLY A 129 -13.40 12.41 -33.51
N ASP A 130 -12.14 12.85 -33.57
CA ASP A 130 -10.99 11.98 -33.35
C ASP A 130 -11.02 11.43 -31.91
N LYS A 131 -10.93 10.10 -31.76
CA LYS A 131 -10.98 9.44 -30.44
C LYS A 131 -9.77 9.78 -29.56
N VAL A 132 -8.63 10.07 -30.18
CA VAL A 132 -7.36 10.41 -29.52
C VAL A 132 -6.72 11.54 -30.31
N THR A 133 -6.31 12.60 -29.60
CA THR A 133 -5.57 13.71 -30.23
C THR A 133 -4.09 13.36 -30.36
N LYS A 134 -3.49 13.73 -31.50
CA LYS A 134 -2.08 13.48 -31.82
C LYS A 134 -1.43 14.75 -32.37
N TYR A 135 -0.13 14.89 -32.16
CA TYR A 135 0.65 15.93 -32.82
C TYR A 135 0.64 15.74 -34.32
N ASP A 136 0.40 16.83 -35.06
CA ASP A 136 0.24 16.86 -36.51
C ASP A 136 1.57 16.77 -37.29
N LYS A 137 2.67 16.42 -36.61
CA LYS A 137 4.02 16.32 -37.18
C LYS A 137 4.50 17.60 -37.88
N ARG A 138 3.93 18.78 -37.58
CA ARG A 138 4.23 20.04 -38.29
C ARG A 138 5.73 20.34 -38.42
N CYS A 139 6.50 20.15 -37.34
CA CYS A 139 7.93 20.45 -37.35
C CYS A 139 8.82 19.33 -37.89
N LEU A 140 8.26 18.17 -38.27
CA LEU A 140 9.04 17.03 -38.79
C LEU A 140 9.72 17.36 -40.13
N HIS A 141 9.13 18.27 -40.90
CA HIS A 141 9.56 18.63 -42.25
C HIS A 141 10.34 19.95 -42.32
N LEU A 142 10.74 20.53 -41.19
CA LEU A 142 11.58 21.73 -41.19
C LEU A 142 12.94 21.43 -41.81
N SER A 143 13.45 22.37 -42.61
CA SER A 143 14.80 22.27 -43.17
C SER A 143 15.86 22.45 -42.07
N THR A 144 17.09 21.98 -42.35
CA THR A 144 18.19 22.18 -41.40
C THR A 144 18.46 23.67 -41.18
N GLU A 145 18.34 24.50 -42.22
CA GLU A 145 18.50 25.95 -42.14
C GLU A 145 17.44 26.60 -41.25
N GLU A 146 16.17 26.21 -41.39
CA GLU A 146 15.08 26.70 -40.53
C GLU A 146 15.29 26.32 -39.07
N ILE A 147 15.74 25.08 -38.82
CA ILE A 147 16.04 24.61 -37.46
C ILE A 147 17.19 25.42 -36.87
N GLN A 148 18.31 25.57 -37.58
CA GLN A 148 19.47 26.33 -37.10
C GLN A 148 19.14 27.80 -36.84
N LYS A 149 18.35 28.42 -37.72
CA LYS A 149 17.86 29.78 -37.53
C LYS A 149 17.00 29.89 -36.26
N ASN A 150 16.00 29.04 -36.10
CA ASN A 150 15.12 29.07 -34.93
C ASN A 150 15.88 28.84 -33.61
N LEU A 151 16.89 27.96 -33.62
CA LEU A 151 17.78 27.75 -32.48
C LEU A 151 18.64 28.98 -32.18
N ALA A 152 19.22 29.61 -33.21
CA ALA A 152 20.03 30.82 -33.07
C ALA A 152 19.20 32.02 -32.58
N ASP A 153 17.95 32.11 -33.01
CA ASP A 153 16.97 33.13 -32.60
C ASP A 153 16.43 32.88 -31.16
N GLY A 154 16.85 31.79 -30.51
CA GLY A 154 16.44 31.46 -29.14
C GLY A 154 14.97 31.07 -29.00
N ILE A 155 14.33 30.61 -30.08
CA ILE A 155 12.91 30.23 -30.05
C ILE A 155 12.74 29.01 -29.11
N PRO A 156 11.81 29.08 -28.13
CA PRO A 156 11.52 27.94 -27.26
C PRO A 156 11.15 26.70 -28.07
N HIS A 157 11.75 25.57 -27.73
CA HIS A 157 11.58 24.34 -28.49
C HIS A 157 11.55 23.11 -27.59
N VAL A 158 11.06 22.02 -28.15
CA VAL A 158 11.11 20.68 -27.55
C VAL A 158 11.73 19.71 -28.54
N ILE A 159 12.22 18.57 -28.06
CA ILE A 159 12.61 17.44 -28.91
C ILE A 159 11.48 16.42 -28.86
N ARG A 160 10.97 16.00 -30.03
CA ARG A 160 9.91 14.99 -30.16
C ARG A 160 10.47 13.70 -30.74
N GLN A 161 9.92 12.58 -30.27
CA GLN A 161 10.16 11.28 -30.88
C GLN A 161 9.57 11.25 -32.29
N ARG A 162 10.32 10.73 -33.27
CA ARG A 162 9.80 10.39 -34.58
C ARG A 162 9.21 8.98 -34.54
N VAL A 163 7.90 8.89 -34.66
CA VAL A 163 7.21 7.59 -34.79
C VAL A 163 7.03 7.28 -36.28
N PRO A 164 7.45 6.10 -36.76
CA PRO A 164 7.27 5.69 -38.15
C PRO A 164 5.78 5.53 -38.49
N ASP A 165 5.44 5.65 -39.77
CA ASP A 165 4.07 5.49 -40.25
C ASP A 165 3.76 4.01 -40.55
N ASN A 166 2.60 3.54 -40.10
CA ASN A 166 2.06 2.19 -40.37
C ASN A 166 3.06 1.03 -40.17
N GLU A 167 3.85 1.06 -39.10
CA GLU A 167 4.68 -0.05 -38.64
C GLU A 167 3.97 -0.85 -37.54
N THR A 168 4.16 -2.16 -37.56
CA THR A 168 3.68 -3.04 -36.48
C THR A 168 4.77 -3.19 -35.42
N ILE A 169 4.46 -2.84 -34.18
CA ILE A 169 5.38 -2.88 -33.03
C ILE A 169 4.93 -4.01 -32.10
N GLU A 170 5.76 -5.04 -32.01
CA GLU A 170 5.43 -6.27 -31.29
C GLU A 170 6.46 -6.59 -30.23
N TYR A 171 5.99 -7.18 -29.13
CA TYR A 171 6.84 -7.76 -28.10
C TYR A 171 6.09 -8.83 -27.32
N ASN A 172 6.85 -9.64 -26.59
CA ASN A 172 6.31 -10.61 -25.66
C ASN A 172 6.39 -10.04 -24.25
N ASP A 173 5.23 -9.70 -23.68
CA ASP A 173 5.11 -9.34 -22.27
C ASP A 173 5.29 -10.58 -21.38
N ALA A 174 6.08 -10.44 -20.32
CA ALA A 174 6.42 -11.53 -19.41
C ALA A 174 5.20 -12.16 -18.72
N PHE A 175 4.07 -11.45 -18.63
CA PHE A 175 2.83 -11.93 -18.03
C PHE A 175 1.73 -12.12 -19.09
N LEU A 176 1.48 -11.11 -19.91
CA LEU A 176 0.36 -11.08 -20.84
C LEU A 176 0.61 -11.88 -22.14
N GLY A 177 1.87 -12.20 -22.46
CA GLY A 177 2.25 -12.88 -23.69
C GLY A 177 2.41 -11.90 -24.86
N HIS A 178 2.12 -12.36 -26.08
CA HIS A 178 2.32 -11.55 -27.29
C HIS A 178 1.39 -10.34 -27.34
N ILE A 179 1.96 -9.16 -27.57
CA ILE A 179 1.22 -7.89 -27.72
C ILE A 179 1.72 -7.19 -28.99
N SER A 180 0.78 -6.63 -29.75
CA SER A 180 1.03 -5.91 -31.00
C SER A 180 0.32 -4.56 -31.00
N PHE A 181 0.98 -3.52 -31.53
CA PHE A 181 0.44 -2.18 -31.74
C PHE A 181 0.76 -1.70 -33.14
N ASN A 182 -0.16 -0.94 -33.76
CA ASN A 182 0.16 -0.18 -34.97
C ASN A 182 0.74 1.18 -34.58
N SER A 183 1.82 1.61 -35.23
CA SER A 183 2.49 2.88 -34.97
C SER A 183 1.62 4.10 -35.30
N ASP A 184 0.59 3.96 -36.14
CA ASP A 184 -0.39 5.01 -36.42
C ASP A 184 -1.21 5.37 -35.18
N ASP A 185 -1.34 4.47 -34.20
CA ASP A 185 -2.02 4.76 -32.93
C ASP A 185 -1.11 5.48 -31.91
N ILE A 186 0.14 5.74 -32.27
CA ILE A 186 1.18 6.27 -31.37
C ILE A 186 1.54 7.71 -31.72
N ASP A 187 1.40 8.59 -30.75
CA ASP A 187 1.75 10.01 -30.91
C ASP A 187 3.26 10.29 -30.93
N ASN A 188 3.68 11.32 -31.67
CA ASN A 188 5.05 11.87 -31.69
C ASN A 188 5.28 12.70 -30.41
N THR A 189 5.48 11.96 -29.32
CA THR A 189 5.54 12.51 -27.97
C THR A 189 6.79 13.36 -27.74
N VAL A 190 6.71 14.29 -26.80
CA VAL A 190 7.87 15.07 -26.37
C VAL A 190 8.82 14.17 -25.59
N LEU A 191 10.11 14.22 -25.90
CA LEU A 191 11.21 13.54 -25.21
C LEU A 191 11.97 14.49 -24.28
N LEU A 192 12.24 15.71 -24.74
CA LEU A 192 12.91 16.77 -23.97
C LEU A 192 12.09 18.06 -24.06
N LYS A 193 11.74 18.63 -22.90
CA LYS A 193 10.97 19.88 -22.79
C LYS A 193 11.88 21.10 -23.00
N SER A 194 11.26 22.27 -23.21
CA SER A 194 11.95 23.55 -23.36
C SER A 194 12.69 24.02 -22.10
N ASP A 195 12.26 23.55 -20.93
CA ASP A 195 12.92 23.80 -19.64
C ASP A 195 14.16 22.90 -19.41
N GLY A 196 14.53 22.07 -20.39
CA GLY A 196 15.68 21.17 -20.33
C GLY A 196 15.43 19.86 -19.58
N TYR A 197 14.24 19.67 -18.98
CA TYR A 197 13.89 18.40 -18.35
C TYR A 197 13.41 17.38 -19.39
N PRO A 198 13.78 16.10 -19.25
CA PRO A 198 13.20 15.04 -20.07
C PRO A 198 11.73 14.82 -19.69
N THR A 199 10.99 14.17 -20.58
CA THR A 199 9.75 13.50 -20.20
C THR A 199 10.06 12.11 -19.64
N TYR A 200 9.06 11.50 -19.01
CA TYR A 200 9.11 10.12 -18.54
C TYR A 200 9.66 9.16 -19.61
N HIS A 201 9.24 9.31 -20.87
CA HIS A 201 9.59 8.37 -21.93
C HIS A 201 11.09 8.34 -22.25
N LEU A 202 11.74 9.50 -22.29
CA LEU A 202 13.18 9.57 -22.54
C LEU A 202 13.96 9.12 -21.30
N ALA A 203 13.61 9.67 -20.14
CA ALA A 203 14.37 9.43 -18.91
C ALA A 203 14.36 7.95 -18.51
N VAL A 204 13.20 7.28 -18.58
CA VAL A 204 13.06 5.87 -18.21
C VAL A 204 13.87 4.95 -19.11
N VAL A 205 13.88 5.19 -20.43
CA VAL A 205 14.61 4.34 -21.40
C VAL A 205 16.11 4.53 -21.27
N VAL A 206 16.56 5.78 -21.15
CA VAL A 206 17.98 6.09 -20.95
C VAL A 206 18.48 5.49 -19.64
N ASP A 207 17.75 5.67 -18.54
CA ASP A 207 18.19 5.14 -17.24
C ASP A 207 18.06 3.62 -17.13
N ASP A 208 17.02 3.01 -17.69
CA ASP A 208 16.90 1.54 -17.69
C ASP A 208 18.06 0.92 -18.48
N HIS A 209 18.50 1.53 -19.59
CA HIS A 209 19.69 1.09 -20.31
C HIS A 209 20.98 1.32 -19.52
N LEU A 210 21.23 2.55 -19.07
CA LEU A 210 22.48 2.93 -18.37
C LEU A 210 22.65 2.27 -17.00
N MET A 211 21.55 1.88 -16.35
CA MET A 211 21.56 1.10 -15.10
C MET A 211 21.50 -0.41 -15.36
N HIS A 212 21.60 -0.85 -16.62
CA HIS A 212 21.56 -2.24 -17.05
C HIS A 212 20.36 -3.02 -16.50
N ILE A 213 19.17 -2.41 -16.52
CA ILE A 213 17.94 -3.06 -16.11
C ILE A 213 17.62 -4.18 -17.09
N SER A 214 17.56 -5.40 -16.58
CA SER A 214 17.24 -6.61 -17.37
C SER A 214 15.74 -6.88 -17.48
N HIS A 215 14.98 -6.52 -16.43
CA HIS A 215 13.57 -6.81 -16.31
C HIS A 215 12.82 -5.58 -15.77
N ILE A 216 11.85 -5.11 -16.56
CA ILE A 216 10.97 -4.00 -16.23
C ILE A 216 9.61 -4.58 -15.86
N LEU A 217 9.40 -4.82 -14.56
CA LEU A 217 8.12 -5.28 -14.02
C LEU A 217 7.37 -4.07 -13.44
N ARG A 218 6.26 -3.68 -14.06
CA ARG A 218 5.54 -2.43 -13.72
C ARG A 218 4.03 -2.58 -13.81
N ALA A 219 3.29 -1.59 -13.30
CA ALA A 219 1.83 -1.60 -13.32
C ALA A 219 1.25 -1.55 -14.74
N MET A 220 0.04 -2.12 -14.90
CA MET A 220 -0.69 -2.23 -16.16
C MET A 220 -0.90 -0.90 -16.90
N GLU A 221 -1.04 0.19 -16.13
CA GLU A 221 -1.21 1.56 -16.64
C GLU A 221 -0.11 2.03 -17.62
N TRP A 222 1.08 1.42 -17.56
CA TRP A 222 2.21 1.76 -18.41
C TRP A 222 2.25 1.01 -19.75
N LEU A 223 1.38 0.01 -19.96
CA LEU A 223 1.32 -0.75 -21.21
C LEU A 223 1.21 0.13 -22.47
N PRO A 224 0.34 1.16 -22.52
CA PRO A 224 0.24 2.04 -23.68
C PRO A 224 1.52 2.85 -23.96
N SER A 225 2.46 2.93 -23.00
CA SER A 225 3.76 3.60 -23.19
C SER A 225 4.83 2.67 -23.75
N THR A 226 4.67 1.35 -23.62
CA THR A 226 5.65 0.35 -24.05
C THR A 226 6.04 0.44 -25.52
N PRO A 227 5.12 0.60 -26.50
CA PRO A 227 5.56 0.66 -27.90
C PRO A 227 6.40 1.91 -28.19
N LYS A 228 6.18 3.03 -27.47
CA LYS A 228 7.06 4.21 -27.55
C LYS A 228 8.46 3.90 -27.03
N HIS A 229 8.56 3.15 -25.93
CA HIS A 229 9.82 2.72 -25.34
C HIS A 229 10.58 1.76 -26.26
N ILE A 230 9.90 0.79 -26.86
CA ILE A 230 10.50 -0.15 -27.84
C ILE A 230 11.08 0.62 -29.04
N LEU A 231 10.34 1.60 -29.58
CA LEU A 231 10.85 2.45 -30.65
C LEU A 231 12.09 3.25 -30.22
N LEU A 232 12.16 3.72 -28.98
CA LEU A 232 13.36 4.40 -28.45
C LEU A 232 14.54 3.44 -28.32
N TYR A 233 14.36 2.23 -27.76
CA TYR A 233 15.41 1.22 -27.71
C TYR A 233 15.93 0.89 -29.13
N LYS A 234 15.03 0.70 -30.10
CA LYS A 234 15.37 0.50 -31.52
C LYS A 234 16.17 1.66 -32.09
N ALA A 235 15.75 2.90 -31.86
CA ALA A 235 16.42 4.12 -32.34
C ALA A 235 17.84 4.28 -31.75
N PHE A 236 18.04 3.89 -30.49
CA PHE A 236 19.37 3.90 -29.88
C PHE A 236 20.25 2.71 -30.30
N GLY A 237 19.69 1.69 -30.96
CA GLY A 237 20.38 0.42 -31.23
C GLY A 237 20.62 -0.39 -29.96
N TRP A 238 19.76 -0.25 -28.96
CA TRP A 238 19.85 -0.93 -27.67
C TRP A 238 18.94 -2.15 -27.61
N GLU A 239 19.34 -3.16 -26.84
CA GLU A 239 18.50 -4.31 -26.54
C GLU A 239 17.37 -3.91 -25.58
N THR A 240 16.14 -4.30 -25.90
CA THR A 240 14.98 -4.04 -25.04
C THR A 240 15.00 -5.01 -23.87
N PRO A 241 14.92 -4.55 -22.61
CA PRO A 241 14.78 -5.42 -21.45
C PRO A 241 13.52 -6.29 -21.53
N VAL A 242 13.46 -7.35 -20.73
CA VAL A 242 12.20 -8.10 -20.55
C VAL A 242 11.18 -7.17 -19.88
N ILE A 243 9.99 -7.02 -20.47
CA ILE A 243 8.94 -6.16 -19.94
C ILE A 243 7.77 -7.01 -19.47
N GLY A 244 7.23 -6.73 -18.28
CA GLY A 244 6.05 -7.40 -17.74
C GLY A 244 5.09 -6.41 -17.08
N HIS A 245 3.82 -6.46 -17.44
CA HIS A 245 2.77 -5.59 -16.89
C HIS A 245 1.88 -6.30 -15.86
N MET A 246 2.05 -5.94 -14.58
CA MET A 246 1.29 -6.48 -13.47
C MET A 246 -0.15 -5.95 -13.48
N SER A 247 -1.11 -6.85 -13.23
CA SER A 247 -2.54 -6.56 -13.11
C SER A 247 -2.85 -5.33 -12.27
N ASP A 248 -3.78 -4.47 -12.65
CA ASP A 248 -4.24 -3.40 -11.77
C ASP A 248 -4.98 -3.98 -10.55
N LEU A 249 -4.89 -3.32 -9.40
CA LEU A 249 -5.72 -3.68 -8.25
C LEU A 249 -7.14 -3.12 -8.44
N LYS A 250 -8.15 -3.86 -8.02
CA LYS A 250 -9.56 -3.44 -7.98
C LYS A 250 -10.19 -3.86 -6.66
N GLU A 251 -11.24 -3.18 -6.20
CA GLU A 251 -12.01 -3.70 -5.05
C GLU A 251 -12.65 -5.05 -5.39
N LYS A 252 -12.89 -5.87 -4.36
CA LYS A 252 -13.74 -7.07 -4.46
C LYS A 252 -15.09 -6.63 -5.05
N ASP A 253 -15.52 -7.30 -6.12
CA ASP A 253 -16.75 -7.02 -6.87
C ASP A 253 -16.79 -5.74 -7.72
N ALA A 254 -15.72 -4.95 -7.77
CA ALA A 254 -15.61 -3.84 -8.71
C ALA A 254 -15.12 -4.29 -10.09
N ASN A 255 -15.35 -3.46 -11.11
CA ASN A 255 -14.78 -3.58 -12.46
C ASN A 255 -13.85 -2.41 -12.81
N LYS A 256 -13.51 -1.59 -11.81
CA LYS A 256 -12.64 -0.42 -11.97
C LYS A 256 -11.47 -0.52 -11.01
N LYS A 257 -10.38 0.15 -11.38
CA LYS A 257 -9.17 0.28 -10.57
C LYS A 257 -9.48 0.77 -9.16
N LEU A 258 -8.74 0.23 -8.21
CA LEU A 258 -8.76 0.59 -6.79
C LEU A 258 -8.61 2.11 -6.65
N SER A 259 -9.48 2.73 -5.86
CA SER A 259 -9.48 4.18 -5.66
C SER A 259 -9.87 4.53 -4.23
N LYS A 260 -9.57 5.77 -3.82
CA LYS A 260 -9.91 6.31 -2.50
C LYS A 260 -11.41 6.27 -2.16
N ARG A 261 -12.29 6.07 -3.16
CA ARG A 261 -13.74 5.99 -2.98
C ARG A 261 -14.18 4.84 -2.07
N TYR A 262 -13.39 3.78 -2.00
CA TYR A 262 -13.73 2.55 -1.27
C TYR A 262 -12.89 2.38 0.01
N GLY A 263 -12.07 3.39 0.36
CA GLY A 263 -11.26 3.41 1.57
C GLY A 263 -9.79 3.77 1.32
N GLY A 264 -8.96 3.50 2.32
CA GLY A 264 -7.52 3.72 2.26
C GLY A 264 -6.86 2.91 1.13
N VAL A 265 -5.97 3.58 0.38
CA VAL A 265 -5.17 2.99 -0.71
C VAL A 265 -3.68 3.31 -0.57
N SER A 266 -3.32 4.23 0.33
CA SER A 266 -1.93 4.50 0.70
C SER A 266 -1.48 3.50 1.77
N VAL A 267 -0.22 3.10 1.72
CA VAL A 267 0.40 2.22 2.72
C VAL A 267 0.24 2.81 4.12
N GLU A 268 0.49 4.12 4.25
CA GLU A 268 0.35 4.85 5.51
C GLU A 268 -1.08 4.75 6.09
N SER A 269 -2.11 4.79 5.24
CA SER A 269 -3.50 4.65 5.73
C SER A 269 -3.81 3.28 6.33
N PHE A 270 -3.09 2.23 5.94
CA PHE A 270 -3.22 0.90 6.56
C PHE A 270 -2.40 0.82 7.85
N LEU A 271 -1.16 1.31 7.85
CA LEU A 271 -0.33 1.36 9.07
C LEU A 271 -1.02 2.19 10.17
N ALA A 272 -1.57 3.35 9.83
CA ALA A 272 -2.33 4.20 10.75
C ALA A 272 -3.61 3.54 11.29
N LYS A 273 -4.15 2.52 10.62
CA LYS A 273 -5.30 1.73 11.09
C LYS A 273 -4.87 0.51 11.93
N GLY A 274 -3.58 0.32 12.16
CA GLY A 274 -3.04 -0.78 12.96
C GLY A 274 -2.90 -2.09 12.20
N TYR A 275 -2.77 -2.04 10.87
CA TYR A 275 -2.34 -3.21 10.10
C TYR A 275 -0.83 -3.42 10.29
N LEU A 276 -0.44 -4.66 10.53
CA LEU A 276 0.95 -5.09 10.64
C LEU A 276 1.61 -5.10 9.24
N PRO A 277 2.85 -4.59 9.12
CA PRO A 277 3.59 -4.63 7.85
C PRO A 277 3.66 -6.03 7.24
N GLU A 278 3.90 -7.06 8.05
CA GLU A 278 4.03 -8.47 7.62
C GLU A 278 2.71 -9.00 7.05
N ALA A 279 1.59 -8.69 7.70
CA ALA A 279 0.27 -9.11 7.24
C ALA A 279 -0.11 -8.44 5.92
N LEU A 280 0.15 -7.12 5.81
CA LEU A 280 -0.09 -6.40 4.57
C LEU A 280 0.82 -6.90 3.44
N LEU A 281 2.10 -7.16 3.73
CA LEU A 281 3.04 -7.69 2.74
C LEU A 281 2.61 -9.08 2.26
N ASN A 282 2.29 -10.00 3.18
CA ASN A 282 1.79 -11.32 2.87
C ASN A 282 0.53 -11.26 1.99
N PHE A 283 -0.43 -10.41 2.33
CA PHE A 283 -1.62 -10.22 1.49
C PHE A 283 -1.25 -9.75 0.08
N LEU A 284 -0.34 -8.79 -0.06
CA LEU A 284 0.12 -8.29 -1.36
C LEU A 284 0.85 -9.35 -2.20
N MET A 285 1.52 -10.34 -1.58
CA MET A 285 2.17 -11.45 -2.27
C MET A 285 1.20 -12.26 -3.14
N PHE A 286 -0.08 -12.35 -2.75
CA PHE A 286 -1.09 -13.15 -3.47
C PHE A 286 -1.89 -12.33 -4.49
N LEU A 287 -1.65 -11.02 -4.61
CA LEU A 287 -2.41 -10.16 -5.53
C LEU A 287 -1.89 -10.26 -6.96
N GLY A 288 -2.22 -11.38 -7.61
CA GLY A 288 -1.82 -11.69 -8.99
C GLY A 288 -0.71 -12.74 -9.09
N TRP A 289 -0.34 -13.38 -7.99
CA TRP A 289 0.58 -14.51 -7.96
C TRP A 289 -0.01 -15.63 -7.10
N ASN A 290 0.24 -16.89 -7.48
CA ASN A 290 -0.21 -18.05 -6.73
C ASN A 290 0.91 -19.11 -6.69
N PRO A 291 1.26 -19.66 -5.51
CA PRO A 291 2.36 -20.63 -5.39
C PRO A 291 2.09 -21.97 -6.07
N GLY A 292 0.85 -22.26 -6.47
CA GLY A 292 0.37 -23.56 -6.93
C GLY A 292 0.10 -24.54 -5.77
N THR A 293 -0.04 -24.02 -4.56
CA THR A 293 -0.27 -24.78 -3.31
C THR A 293 -1.31 -24.08 -2.45
N ASP A 294 -1.77 -24.74 -1.39
CA ASP A 294 -2.71 -24.18 -0.41
C ASP A 294 -2.03 -23.28 0.64
N LYS A 295 -0.73 -22.98 0.48
CA LYS A 295 0.00 -22.10 1.41
C LYS A 295 -0.49 -20.66 1.29
N GLU A 296 -0.98 -20.11 2.40
CA GLU A 296 -1.52 -18.74 2.46
C GLU A 296 -0.66 -17.78 3.30
N ILE A 297 0.29 -18.29 4.07
CA ILE A 297 1.17 -17.51 4.97
C ILE A 297 2.62 -17.68 4.52
N TYR A 298 3.28 -16.56 4.27
CA TYR A 298 4.64 -16.44 3.80
C TYR A 298 5.39 -15.38 4.60
N SER A 299 6.60 -15.71 5.03
CA SER A 299 7.63 -14.70 5.26
C SER A 299 8.14 -14.13 3.93
N LEU A 300 8.75 -12.94 3.97
CA LEU A 300 9.37 -12.34 2.78
C LEU A 300 10.44 -13.25 2.18
N ASP A 301 11.25 -13.91 3.00
CA ASP A 301 12.32 -14.82 2.56
C ASP A 301 11.77 -16.06 1.85
N GLU A 302 10.71 -16.68 2.40
CA GLU A 302 10.05 -17.80 1.73
C GLU A 302 9.41 -17.37 0.41
N PHE A 303 8.80 -16.18 0.38
CA PHE A 303 8.22 -15.65 -0.86
C PHE A 303 9.30 -15.43 -1.91
N CYS A 304 10.44 -14.84 -1.55
CA CYS A 304 11.57 -14.66 -2.47
C CYS A 304 12.12 -16.00 -2.99
N LYS A 305 12.10 -17.07 -2.20
CA LYS A 305 12.53 -18.41 -2.65
C LYS A 305 11.55 -19.05 -3.62
N ASP A 306 10.25 -18.90 -3.37
CA ASP A 306 9.19 -19.55 -4.14
C ASP A 306 8.73 -18.73 -5.36
N PHE A 307 9.03 -17.44 -5.38
CA PHE A 307 8.57 -16.52 -6.43
C PHE A 307 9.04 -16.96 -7.81
N SER A 308 8.14 -16.82 -8.79
CA SER A 308 8.43 -17.12 -10.19
C SER A 308 7.49 -16.33 -11.07
N LEU A 309 8.01 -15.73 -12.14
CA LEU A 309 7.19 -15.00 -13.11
C LEU A 309 6.16 -15.91 -13.78
N ALA A 310 6.45 -17.20 -13.95
CA ALA A 310 5.52 -18.16 -14.54
C ALA A 310 4.25 -18.40 -13.69
N LYS A 311 4.30 -18.06 -12.40
CA LYS A 311 3.19 -18.17 -11.45
C LYS A 311 2.39 -16.87 -11.29
N VAL A 312 2.77 -15.81 -12.02
CA VAL A 312 2.00 -14.56 -12.09
C VAL A 312 0.83 -14.75 -13.05
N GLN A 313 -0.36 -14.35 -12.62
CA GLN A 313 -1.59 -14.55 -13.36
C GLN A 313 -1.68 -13.61 -14.58
N LYS A 314 -2.19 -14.14 -15.70
CA LYS A 314 -2.45 -13.39 -16.94
C LYS A 314 -3.79 -12.66 -16.88
N SER A 315 -3.91 -11.71 -15.96
CA SER A 315 -5.15 -10.93 -15.76
C SER A 315 -4.85 -9.43 -15.79
N PHE A 316 -5.78 -8.64 -16.31
CA PHE A 316 -5.73 -7.18 -16.21
C PHE A 316 -6.02 -6.68 -14.79
N PHE A 317 -6.68 -7.48 -13.96
CA PHE A 317 -7.06 -7.08 -12.61
C PHE A 317 -6.83 -8.16 -11.54
N SER A 318 -6.48 -7.72 -10.34
CA SER A 318 -6.47 -8.53 -9.13
C SER A 318 -7.36 -7.91 -8.06
N SER A 319 -8.24 -8.72 -7.46
CA SER A 319 -9.19 -8.27 -6.45
C SER A 319 -8.50 -8.03 -5.10
N PHE A 320 -8.66 -6.83 -4.57
CA PHE A 320 -8.22 -6.40 -3.26
C PHE A 320 -9.33 -6.75 -2.25
N ASP A 321 -9.28 -7.95 -1.70
CA ASP A 321 -10.22 -8.42 -0.69
C ASP A 321 -9.84 -7.91 0.71
N ARG A 322 -10.53 -6.85 1.15
CA ARG A 322 -10.30 -6.24 2.47
C ARG A 322 -10.63 -7.17 3.63
N ASP A 323 -11.63 -8.02 3.47
CA ASP A 323 -12.03 -9.00 4.49
C ASP A 323 -10.93 -10.07 4.67
N LYS A 324 -10.30 -10.47 3.56
CA LYS A 324 -9.14 -11.36 3.62
C LYS A 324 -7.93 -10.69 4.25
N LEU A 325 -7.66 -9.42 3.92
CA LEU A 325 -6.55 -8.67 4.52
C LEU A 325 -6.72 -8.51 6.04
N ILE A 326 -7.92 -8.15 6.53
CA ILE A 326 -8.16 -8.03 7.96
C ILE A 326 -8.10 -9.39 8.67
N TRP A 327 -8.52 -10.47 8.00
CA TRP A 327 -8.35 -11.83 8.50
C TRP A 327 -6.87 -12.19 8.67
N TYR A 328 -6.03 -11.94 7.66
CA TYR A 328 -4.58 -12.13 7.75
C TYR A 328 -4.04 -11.36 8.95
N ASN A 329 -4.37 -10.08 9.07
CA ASN A 329 -3.84 -9.23 10.14
C ASN A 329 -4.15 -9.80 11.54
N GLY A 330 -5.37 -10.28 11.76
CA GLY A 330 -5.73 -10.96 13.00
C GLY A 330 -4.95 -12.25 13.25
N VAL A 331 -4.67 -13.04 12.20
CA VAL A 331 -3.82 -14.25 12.32
C VAL A 331 -2.41 -13.86 12.79
N TYR A 332 -1.81 -12.82 12.19
CA TYR A 332 -0.49 -12.34 12.60
C TYR A 332 -0.50 -11.83 14.04
N ILE A 333 -1.50 -11.03 14.45
CA ILE A 333 -1.62 -10.52 15.84
C ILE A 333 -1.68 -11.67 16.86
N ARG A 334 -2.47 -12.72 16.60
CA ARG A 334 -2.60 -13.87 17.50
C ARG A 334 -1.32 -14.70 17.63
N ASN A 335 -0.39 -14.59 16.68
CA ASN A 335 0.87 -15.33 16.73
C ASN A 335 1.98 -14.64 17.55
N PHE A 336 1.77 -13.41 18.02
CA PHE A 336 2.72 -12.73 18.89
C PHE A 336 2.58 -13.19 20.35
N SER A 337 3.67 -13.13 21.11
CA SER A 337 3.55 -13.18 22.57
C SER A 337 2.91 -11.88 23.08
N PRO A 338 2.22 -11.90 24.24
CA PRO A 338 1.62 -10.70 24.82
C PRO A 338 2.61 -9.55 25.00
N GLU A 339 3.87 -9.83 25.36
CA GLU A 339 4.92 -8.82 25.53
C GLU A 339 5.27 -8.15 24.21
N ASN A 340 5.44 -8.93 23.14
CA ASN A 340 5.76 -8.39 21.83
C ASN A 340 4.58 -7.62 21.24
N LEU A 341 3.35 -8.12 21.46
CA LEU A 341 2.14 -7.42 21.03
C LEU A 341 1.97 -6.09 21.77
N LEU A 342 2.24 -6.04 23.07
CA LEU A 342 2.22 -4.79 23.85
C LEU A 342 3.24 -3.78 23.32
N LEU A 343 4.45 -4.21 22.94
CA LEU A 343 5.44 -3.34 22.30
C LEU A 343 4.93 -2.78 20.97
N LEU A 344 4.35 -3.63 20.11
CA LEU A 344 3.77 -3.21 18.83
C LEU A 344 2.63 -2.20 19.02
N ILE A 345 1.71 -2.44 19.95
CA ILE A 345 0.62 -1.51 20.28
C ILE A 345 1.18 -0.18 20.77
N SER A 346 2.23 -0.22 21.62
CA SER A 346 2.87 0.98 22.19
C SER A 346 3.57 1.81 21.13
N ASP A 347 4.32 1.18 20.22
CA ASP A 347 5.03 1.88 19.16
C ASP A 347 4.06 2.43 18.11
N TRP A 348 3.00 1.67 17.80
CA TRP A 348 1.92 2.11 16.94
C TRP A 348 1.19 3.32 17.53
N SER A 349 0.82 3.28 18.82
CA SER A 349 0.06 4.38 19.45
C SER A 349 0.88 5.66 19.49
N LYS A 350 2.17 5.60 19.84
CA LYS A 350 3.08 6.77 19.81
C LYS A 350 3.10 7.47 18.45
N LYS A 351 3.05 6.70 17.36
CA LYS A 351 3.10 7.25 15.99
C LYS A 351 1.73 7.72 15.49
N TYR A 352 0.67 6.94 15.73
CA TYR A 352 -0.62 7.11 15.02
C TYR A 352 -1.79 7.52 15.90
N ALA A 353 -1.74 7.25 17.21
CA ALA A 353 -2.81 7.51 18.15
C ALA A 353 -2.25 7.87 19.54
N PRO A 354 -1.47 8.97 19.66
CA PRO A 354 -0.75 9.28 20.88
C PRO A 354 -1.72 9.50 22.04
N ASN A 355 -1.52 8.75 23.11
CA ASN A 355 -2.30 8.80 24.34
C ASN A 355 -1.41 8.43 25.53
N ASP A 356 -1.85 8.76 26.74
CA ASP A 356 -1.10 8.50 27.97
C ASP A 356 -1.58 7.24 28.73
N ILE A 357 -2.51 6.47 28.14
CA ILE A 357 -3.12 5.27 28.75
C ILE A 357 -2.03 4.24 29.09
N LEU A 358 -1.18 3.94 28.10
CA LEU A 358 -0.13 2.92 28.26
C LEU A 358 1.00 3.37 29.18
N GLU A 359 1.25 4.68 29.28
CA GLU A 359 2.33 5.23 30.13
C GLU A 359 1.93 5.28 31.61
N LYS A 360 0.63 5.49 31.89
CA LYS A 360 0.10 5.56 33.25
C LYS A 360 -0.19 4.20 33.87
N ALA A 361 -0.46 3.19 33.06
CA ALA A 361 -0.84 1.86 33.53
C ALA A 361 0.37 1.02 33.95
N ASP A 362 0.20 0.19 34.99
CA ASP A 362 1.21 -0.78 35.38
C ASP A 362 1.45 -1.81 34.27
N LYS A 363 2.72 -2.16 34.04
CA LYS A 363 3.11 -3.06 32.94
C LYS A 363 2.54 -4.47 33.10
N ALA A 364 2.48 -5.02 34.32
CA ALA A 364 1.92 -6.34 34.54
C ALA A 364 0.40 -6.34 34.35
N TYR A 365 -0.27 -5.24 34.70
CA TYR A 365 -1.69 -5.04 34.36
C TYR A 365 -1.92 -4.98 32.85
N LEU A 366 -1.12 -4.21 32.11
CA LEU A 366 -1.22 -4.10 30.66
C LEU A 366 -1.07 -5.44 29.95
N LEU A 367 -0.11 -6.28 30.39
CA LEU A 367 0.08 -7.62 29.82
C LEU A 367 -1.19 -8.47 29.97
N LYS A 368 -1.83 -8.46 31.14
CA LYS A 368 -3.09 -9.19 31.36
C LYS A 368 -4.23 -8.66 30.48
N VAL A 369 -4.30 -7.34 30.26
CA VAL A 369 -5.29 -6.75 29.33
C VAL A 369 -5.03 -7.23 27.91
N VAL A 370 -3.77 -7.25 27.47
CA VAL A 370 -3.38 -7.75 26.14
C VAL A 370 -3.71 -9.23 25.99
N GLU A 371 -3.34 -10.08 26.95
CA GLU A 371 -3.67 -11.52 26.96
C GLU A 371 -5.17 -11.76 26.78
N LEU A 372 -5.99 -10.95 27.47
CA LEU A 372 -7.43 -11.11 27.44
C LEU A 372 -8.08 -10.57 26.15
N ALA A 373 -7.48 -9.55 25.52
CA ALA A 373 -7.99 -8.93 24.30
C ALA A 373 -7.50 -9.59 23.01
N GLN A 374 -6.30 -10.19 23.02
CA GLN A 374 -5.52 -10.59 21.84
C GLN A 374 -6.33 -11.41 20.81
N GLU A 375 -7.07 -12.42 21.26
CA GLU A 375 -7.86 -13.29 20.39
C GLU A 375 -8.92 -12.56 19.55
N ARG A 376 -9.35 -11.38 20.01
CA ARG A 376 -10.40 -10.58 19.39
C ARG A 376 -9.86 -9.49 18.49
N LEU A 377 -8.57 -9.13 18.63
CA LEU A 377 -7.96 -8.04 17.89
C LEU A 377 -7.74 -8.43 16.44
N LYS A 378 -8.20 -7.56 15.54
CA LYS A 378 -7.91 -7.64 14.11
C LYS A 378 -6.96 -6.56 13.65
N THR A 379 -6.82 -5.46 14.40
CA THR A 379 -5.80 -4.43 14.20
C THR A 379 -5.25 -3.96 15.55
N LEU A 380 -4.11 -3.26 15.53
CA LEU A 380 -3.56 -2.62 16.73
C LEU A 380 -4.47 -1.49 17.26
N ALA A 381 -5.20 -0.81 16.38
CA ALA A 381 -6.14 0.25 16.76
C ALA A 381 -7.31 -0.28 17.60
N GLU A 382 -7.81 -1.47 17.25
CA GLU A 382 -8.91 -2.12 17.96
C GLU A 382 -8.59 -2.39 19.45
N PHE A 383 -7.31 -2.42 19.85
CA PHE A 383 -6.95 -2.56 21.27
C PHE A 383 -7.56 -1.46 22.11
N PHE A 384 -7.40 -0.20 21.70
CA PHE A 384 -7.94 0.94 22.42
C PHE A 384 -9.46 1.01 22.30
N GLU A 385 -10.01 0.71 21.13
CA GLU A 385 -11.47 0.73 20.88
C GLU A 385 -12.23 -0.32 21.70
N THR A 386 -11.62 -1.48 21.96
CA THR A 386 -12.29 -2.62 22.59
C THR A 386 -11.84 -2.90 24.02
N SER A 387 -10.86 -2.16 24.54
CA SER A 387 -10.30 -2.35 25.89
C SER A 387 -10.33 -1.08 26.75
N GLN A 388 -10.92 0.02 26.27
CA GLN A 388 -10.95 1.30 26.99
C GLN A 388 -11.49 1.19 28.42
N TYR A 389 -12.50 0.34 28.65
CA TYR A 389 -13.10 0.13 29.96
C TYR A 389 -12.15 -0.47 31.02
N PHE A 390 -10.97 -0.99 30.63
CA PHE A 390 -9.92 -1.40 31.57
C PHE A 390 -9.12 -0.22 32.13
N PHE A 391 -9.17 0.93 31.49
CA PHE A 391 -8.33 2.10 31.81
C PHE A 391 -9.15 3.27 32.34
N GLU A 392 -10.39 3.39 31.87
CA GLU A 392 -11.29 4.49 32.18
C GLU A 392 -12.68 3.98 32.51
N ASP A 393 -13.46 4.78 33.23
CA ASP A 393 -14.85 4.46 33.49
C ASP A 393 -15.69 4.62 32.23
N PRO A 394 -16.47 3.59 31.85
CA PRO A 394 -17.27 3.66 30.65
C PRO A 394 -18.48 4.56 30.86
N THR A 395 -18.91 5.22 29.78
CA THR A 395 -20.26 5.80 29.74
C THR A 395 -21.25 4.68 29.45
N VAL A 396 -22.16 4.41 30.39
CA VAL A 396 -23.19 3.38 30.24
C VAL A 396 -24.46 4.00 29.65
N ASP A 397 -24.82 3.57 28.44
CA ASP A 397 -26.10 3.95 27.82
C ASP A 397 -27.25 3.27 28.57
N ARG A 398 -28.15 4.09 29.14
CA ARG A 398 -29.33 3.63 29.89
C ARG A 398 -30.31 2.87 29.00
N GLU A 399 -30.46 3.28 27.74
CA GLU A 399 -31.32 2.58 26.79
C GLU A 399 -30.73 1.21 26.45
N LEU A 400 -29.42 1.14 26.22
CA LEU A 400 -28.73 -0.14 26.04
C LEU A 400 -28.90 -1.05 27.26
N LEU A 401 -28.63 -0.54 28.47
CA LEU A 401 -28.70 -1.33 29.70
C LEU A 401 -30.13 -1.84 29.97
N SER A 402 -31.15 -1.00 29.77
CA SER A 402 -32.56 -1.35 29.98
C SER A 402 -33.10 -2.43 29.05
N LYS A 403 -32.49 -2.62 27.88
CA LYS A 403 -32.86 -3.65 26.88
C LYS A 403 -32.25 -5.03 27.16
N GLN A 404 -31.36 -5.17 28.14
CA GLN A 404 -30.67 -6.43 28.40
C GLN A 404 -31.59 -7.50 29.03
N PRO A 405 -32.32 -7.20 30.11
CA PRO A 405 -33.40 -8.07 30.55
C PRO A 405 -34.66 -7.89 29.70
N LYS A 406 -35.55 -8.89 29.71
CA LYS A 406 -36.85 -8.77 29.03
C LYS A 406 -37.75 -7.71 29.67
N ASP A 407 -37.67 -7.58 30.99
CA ASP A 407 -38.33 -6.54 31.77
C ASP A 407 -37.30 -5.48 32.19
N PRO A 408 -37.37 -4.25 31.66
CA PRO A 408 -36.47 -3.16 32.04
C PRO A 408 -36.42 -2.87 33.55
N LEU A 409 -37.50 -3.14 34.29
CA LEU A 409 -37.54 -2.94 35.74
C LEU A 409 -36.64 -3.93 36.49
N ALA A 410 -36.28 -5.06 35.87
CA ALA A 410 -35.40 -6.06 36.45
C ALA A 410 -33.93 -5.62 36.51
N VAL A 411 -33.50 -4.61 35.74
CA VAL A 411 -32.09 -4.14 35.75
C VAL A 411 -31.63 -3.81 37.16
N LYS A 412 -32.43 -3.03 37.90
CA LYS A 412 -32.07 -2.58 39.24
C LYS A 412 -31.94 -3.74 40.22
N ASP A 413 -32.86 -4.71 40.16
CA ASP A 413 -32.82 -5.90 41.01
C ASP A 413 -31.61 -6.80 40.69
N ILE A 414 -31.33 -7.03 39.40
CA ILE A 414 -30.17 -7.79 38.93
C ILE A 414 -28.87 -7.14 39.43
N LEU A 415 -28.70 -5.84 39.20
CA LEU A 415 -27.50 -5.11 39.61
C LEU A 415 -27.35 -5.05 41.12
N LYS A 416 -28.45 -4.92 41.86
CA LYS A 416 -28.43 -4.97 43.32
C LYS A 416 -27.96 -6.34 43.84
N LYS A 417 -28.48 -7.43 43.29
CA LYS A 417 -28.07 -8.79 43.68
C LYS A 417 -26.59 -9.06 43.40
N PHE A 418 -26.06 -8.60 42.26
CA PHE A 418 -24.62 -8.71 41.98
C PHE A 418 -23.78 -7.82 42.89
N TYR A 419 -24.24 -6.59 43.19
CA TYR A 419 -23.56 -5.70 44.13
C TYR A 419 -23.45 -6.35 45.50
N ASP A 420 -24.57 -6.78 46.09
CA ASP A 420 -24.63 -7.37 47.43
C ASP A 420 -23.76 -8.66 47.49
N LEU A 421 -23.76 -9.47 46.42
CA LEU A 421 -22.89 -10.64 46.29
C LEU A 421 -21.42 -10.26 46.31
N TYR A 422 -20.99 -9.37 45.41
CA TYR A 422 -19.59 -9.02 45.24
C TYR A 422 -19.02 -8.19 46.39
N GLU A 423 -19.85 -7.39 47.06
CA GLU A 423 -19.46 -6.65 48.26
C GLU A 423 -19.01 -7.61 49.37
N SER A 424 -19.69 -8.76 49.49
CA SER A 424 -19.38 -9.80 50.49
C SER A 424 -18.10 -10.62 50.20
N VAL A 425 -17.54 -10.54 49.00
CA VAL A 425 -16.35 -11.30 48.60
C VAL A 425 -15.08 -10.66 49.16
N ASP A 426 -14.28 -11.39 49.93
CA ASP A 426 -12.96 -10.91 50.36
C ASP A 426 -12.05 -10.65 49.15
N GLY A 427 -11.26 -9.56 49.18
CA GLY A 427 -10.39 -9.16 48.07
C GLY A 427 -9.35 -10.23 47.69
N SER A 428 -8.90 -11.05 48.65
CA SER A 428 -8.00 -12.18 48.40
C SER A 428 -8.65 -13.30 47.57
N ASN A 429 -9.98 -13.36 47.54
CA ASN A 429 -10.77 -14.31 46.76
C ASN A 429 -11.38 -13.67 45.50
N TRP A 430 -10.91 -12.49 45.07
CA TRP A 430 -11.34 -11.84 43.83
C TRP A 430 -10.68 -12.48 42.61
N THR A 431 -11.00 -13.74 42.35
CA THR A 431 -10.49 -14.53 41.23
C THR A 431 -11.60 -14.86 40.25
N LYS A 432 -11.25 -15.09 38.98
CA LYS A 432 -12.19 -15.51 37.94
C LYS A 432 -13.04 -16.70 38.38
N GLU A 433 -12.39 -17.76 38.86
CA GLU A 433 -13.03 -19.04 39.20
C GLU A 433 -14.04 -18.87 40.33
N ASN A 434 -13.70 -18.06 41.34
CA ASN A 434 -14.60 -17.76 42.44
C ASN A 434 -15.78 -16.92 41.96
N LEU A 435 -15.53 -15.83 41.23
CA LEU A 435 -16.56 -14.92 40.70
C LEU A 435 -17.56 -15.66 39.80
N GLU A 436 -17.09 -16.56 38.94
CA GLU A 436 -17.93 -17.41 38.11
C GLU A 436 -18.81 -18.33 38.97
N THR A 437 -18.20 -19.06 39.91
CA THR A 437 -18.90 -20.02 40.78
C THR A 437 -20.02 -19.36 41.60
N ILE A 438 -19.70 -18.27 42.29
CA ILE A 438 -20.68 -17.58 43.15
C ILE A 438 -21.78 -16.91 42.33
N SER A 439 -21.46 -16.42 41.13
CA SER A 439 -22.44 -15.80 40.24
C SER A 439 -23.43 -16.83 39.70
N HIS A 440 -22.96 -17.99 39.27
CA HIS A 440 -23.84 -19.08 38.82
C HIS A 440 -24.72 -19.61 39.96
N LYS A 441 -24.20 -19.66 41.19
CA LYS A 441 -25.00 -20.00 42.37
C LYS A 441 -26.10 -18.95 42.62
N LEU A 442 -25.76 -17.66 42.59
CA LEU A 442 -26.76 -16.57 42.73
C LEU A 442 -27.90 -16.71 41.74
N LEU A 443 -27.61 -17.01 40.47
CA LEU A 443 -28.61 -17.18 39.43
C LEU A 443 -29.53 -18.38 39.72
N THR A 444 -28.98 -19.47 40.24
CA THR A 444 -29.74 -20.66 40.64
C THR A 444 -30.66 -20.37 41.82
N ASP A 445 -30.14 -19.68 42.84
CA ASP A 445 -30.88 -19.35 44.06
C ASP A 445 -31.98 -18.31 43.82
N THR A 446 -31.83 -17.44 42.81
CA THR A 446 -32.76 -16.34 42.52
C THR A 446 -33.66 -16.57 41.31
N GLY A 447 -33.40 -17.61 40.51
CA GLY A 447 -34.12 -17.88 39.26
C GLY A 447 -33.82 -16.89 38.12
N LEU A 448 -32.79 -16.05 38.25
CA LEU A 448 -32.38 -15.13 37.20
C LEU A 448 -31.84 -15.89 35.97
N LYS A 449 -32.26 -15.44 34.78
CA LYS A 449 -31.79 -16.06 33.53
C LYS A 449 -30.34 -15.66 33.25
N PRO A 450 -29.43 -16.62 32.97
CA PRO A 450 -28.01 -16.33 32.77
C PRO A 450 -27.71 -15.28 31.69
N ARG A 451 -28.37 -15.36 30.53
CA ARG A 451 -28.17 -14.41 29.42
C ARG A 451 -28.52 -12.97 29.83
N GLU A 452 -29.66 -12.78 30.49
CA GLU A 452 -30.13 -11.45 30.91
C GLU A 452 -29.25 -10.90 32.04
N ALA A 453 -28.95 -11.73 33.05
CA ALA A 453 -28.16 -11.34 34.21
C ALA A 453 -26.71 -10.97 33.86
N PHE A 454 -26.00 -11.84 33.13
CA PHE A 454 -24.60 -11.60 32.78
C PHE A 454 -24.42 -10.50 31.74
N MET A 455 -25.37 -10.30 30.83
CA MET A 455 -25.30 -9.17 29.90
C MET A 455 -25.59 -7.84 30.60
N THR A 456 -26.54 -7.81 31.55
CA THR A 456 -26.78 -6.63 32.40
C THR A 456 -25.53 -6.28 33.20
N LEU A 457 -24.88 -7.27 33.83
CA LEU A 457 -23.62 -7.08 34.55
C LEU A 457 -22.51 -6.58 33.61
N ARG A 458 -22.38 -7.15 32.41
CA ARG A 458 -21.39 -6.74 31.41
C ARG A 458 -21.58 -5.29 31.00
N VAL A 459 -22.78 -4.88 30.61
CA VAL A 459 -23.05 -3.50 30.20
C VAL A 459 -22.83 -2.54 31.36
N ALA A 460 -23.23 -2.88 32.59
CA ALA A 460 -23.01 -2.02 33.75
C ALA A 460 -21.52 -1.84 34.11
N THR A 461 -20.70 -2.87 33.90
CA THR A 461 -19.27 -2.84 34.26
C THR A 461 -18.35 -2.36 33.13
N THR A 462 -18.80 -2.42 31.87
CA THR A 462 -17.96 -2.15 30.69
C THR A 462 -18.56 -1.16 29.70
N GLY A 463 -19.84 -0.83 29.82
CA GLY A 463 -20.59 0.04 28.89
C GLY A 463 -20.93 -0.59 27.54
N VAL A 464 -20.45 -1.81 27.25
CA VAL A 464 -20.60 -2.46 25.94
C VAL A 464 -21.14 -3.88 26.07
N THR A 465 -21.67 -4.42 24.97
CA THR A 465 -22.23 -5.78 24.92
C THR A 465 -21.21 -6.84 24.49
N ALA A 466 -20.07 -6.42 23.95
CA ALA A 466 -19.05 -7.31 23.41
C ALA A 466 -17.71 -7.08 24.13
N THR A 467 -17.36 -7.98 25.04
CA THR A 467 -16.07 -7.98 25.75
C THR A 467 -15.47 -9.38 25.73
N PRO A 468 -14.25 -9.58 26.24
CA PRO A 468 -13.77 -10.90 26.63
C PRO A 468 -14.73 -11.61 27.61
N PRO A 469 -14.48 -12.86 28.03
CA PRO A 469 -15.33 -13.50 29.02
C PRO A 469 -15.53 -12.60 30.26
N ILE A 470 -16.78 -12.50 30.72
CA ILE A 470 -17.16 -11.46 31.70
C ILE A 470 -16.42 -11.63 33.01
N PHE A 471 -16.23 -12.88 33.48
CA PHE A 471 -15.57 -13.16 34.75
C PHE A 471 -14.08 -12.85 34.71
N ASP A 472 -13.38 -13.14 33.61
CA ASP A 472 -12.01 -12.68 33.38
C ASP A 472 -11.94 -11.13 33.39
N THR A 473 -12.93 -10.48 32.75
CA THR A 473 -13.00 -9.02 32.68
C THR A 473 -13.15 -8.38 34.07
N ILE A 474 -14.14 -8.82 34.86
CA ILE A 474 -14.39 -8.24 36.19
C ILE A 474 -13.32 -8.65 37.23
N ALA A 475 -12.70 -9.82 37.07
CA ALA A 475 -11.55 -10.21 37.88
C ALA A 475 -10.39 -9.22 37.65
N LEU A 476 -10.11 -8.89 36.39
CA LEU A 476 -9.04 -7.96 36.04
C LEU A 476 -9.36 -6.50 36.42
N LEU A 477 -10.60 -6.03 36.26
CA LEU A 477 -11.02 -4.69 36.70
C LEU A 477 -10.86 -4.45 38.21
N GLY A 478 -10.93 -5.52 38.99
CA GLY A 478 -10.84 -5.48 40.45
C GLY A 478 -12.16 -5.11 41.13
N LYS A 479 -12.26 -5.50 42.41
CA LYS A 479 -13.47 -5.37 43.23
C LYS A 479 -14.02 -3.95 43.28
N ASP A 480 -13.18 -2.98 43.64
CA ASP A 480 -13.63 -1.61 43.89
C ASP A 480 -14.18 -0.94 42.62
N THR A 481 -13.53 -1.16 41.48
CA THR A 481 -13.99 -0.69 40.17
C THR A 481 -15.36 -1.28 39.82
N VAL A 482 -15.52 -2.59 39.99
CA VAL A 482 -16.76 -3.29 39.65
C VAL A 482 -17.92 -2.82 40.53
N LEU A 483 -17.74 -2.75 41.85
CA LEU A 483 -18.77 -2.28 42.77
C LEU A 483 -19.17 -0.84 42.48
N ARG A 484 -18.19 0.04 42.26
CA ARG A 484 -18.41 1.44 41.94
C ARG A 484 -19.20 1.62 40.65
N ARG A 485 -18.89 0.86 39.60
CA ARG A 485 -19.59 0.90 38.31
C ARG A 485 -21.00 0.34 38.39
N ILE A 486 -21.20 -0.75 39.12
CA ILE A 486 -22.54 -1.30 39.38
C ILE A 486 -23.40 -0.26 40.12
N ASN A 487 -22.87 0.35 41.19
CA ASN A 487 -23.59 1.35 41.98
C ASN A 487 -23.97 2.59 41.17
N ALA A 488 -23.12 3.02 40.23
CA ALA A 488 -23.42 4.15 39.34
C ALA A 488 -24.59 3.88 38.36
N CYS A 489 -24.95 2.61 38.15
CA CYS A 489 -26.02 2.18 37.24
C CYS A 489 -27.35 1.83 37.93
N GLN A 490 -27.37 1.70 39.26
CA GLN A 490 -28.58 1.43 40.07
C GLN A 490 -29.45 2.68 40.26
#